data_AF-A0A4R9KA19-F1
#
_entry.id   AF-A0A4R9KA19-F1
#
_cell.length_a   1.000
_cell.length_b   1.000
_cell.length_c   1.000
_cell.angle_alpha   90.00
_cell.angle_beta   90.00
_cell.angle_gamma   90.00
#
_symmetry.space_group_name_H-M   'P 1'
#
loop_
_entity.id
_entity.type
_entity.pdbx_description
1 polymer ?
#
loop_
_entity_poly.entity_id
_entity_poly.type
_entity_poly.pdbx_seq_one_letter_code
_entity_poly.pdbx_strand_id
1 'polypeptide(L)'
;MFLTLFQPTRNKSFALVKYLFRLVRKDVRPILILPKGSLGLEDGLSFGRMISRISNGHSSAVLGFAENFSQAIRFCKEVHSGVLGHSGRDLPIFVDVTRLSTGDSDRDLEEMIQDLGENWERFFPLTCFLEIGRDSSRLEEASGRTSLFQISSLVLERKGSHWRSLKKESTEDEDYGDWTYELISTLLPDKG
;
A
#
# COMPACT_ATOMS: atom_id res chain seq x y z
N MET A 1 1.54 -4.43 -12.33
CA MET A 1 1.21 -3.82 -11.01
C MET A 1 1.66 -4.72 -9.86
N PHE A 2 1.52 -4.25 -8.61
CA PHE A 2 1.39 -4.99 -7.32
C PHE A 2 2.58 -4.96 -6.36
N LEU A 3 2.29 -4.70 -5.07
CA LEU A 3 3.10 -5.21 -3.96
C LEU A 3 2.39 -5.27 -2.60
N THR A 4 2.23 -6.49 -2.10
CA THR A 4 2.37 -6.91 -0.69
C THR A 4 1.61 -6.23 0.43
N LEU A 5 0.82 -7.08 1.14
CA LEU A 5 0.36 -6.96 2.53
C LEU A 5 1.50 -6.76 3.54
N PHE A 6 1.66 -5.55 4.04
CA PHE A 6 2.41 -5.31 5.28
C PHE A 6 1.59 -5.77 6.47
N GLN A 7 2.11 -6.64 7.34
CA GLN A 7 1.53 -6.91 8.66
C GLN A 7 2.23 -6.09 9.75
N PRO A 8 1.78 -4.86 10.07
CA PRO A 8 2.20 -4.23 11.31
C PRO A 8 1.50 -4.92 12.48
N THR A 9 2.30 -5.46 13.40
CA THR A 9 1.81 -5.91 14.70
C THR A 9 1.50 -4.69 15.58
N ARG A 10 0.69 -4.89 16.63
CA ARG A 10 0.29 -3.83 17.59
C ARG A 10 1.51 -3.10 18.20
N ASN A 11 2.65 -3.78 18.28
CA ASN A 11 3.96 -3.19 18.51
C ASN A 11 4.66 -2.87 17.18
N LYS A 12 4.39 -1.69 16.59
CA LYS A 12 5.33 -0.80 15.82
C LYS A 12 4.63 0.05 14.74
N SER A 13 3.86 1.06 15.16
CA SER A 13 3.50 2.23 14.34
C SER A 13 4.74 2.92 13.73
N PHE A 14 5.90 2.78 14.37
CA PHE A 14 7.19 3.32 13.92
C PHE A 14 7.73 2.70 12.63
N ALA A 15 7.39 1.45 12.31
CA ALA A 15 7.88 0.80 11.09
C ALA A 15 7.21 1.36 9.84
N LEU A 16 5.89 1.56 9.89
CA LEU A 16 5.14 2.24 8.85
C LEU A 16 5.68 3.66 8.65
N VAL A 17 5.83 4.44 9.72
CA VAL A 17 6.40 5.80 9.64
C VAL A 17 7.78 5.82 8.99
N LYS A 18 8.67 4.90 9.37
CA LYS A 18 10.00 4.76 8.75
C LYS A 18 9.92 4.42 7.26
N TYR A 19 8.98 3.56 6.88
CA TYR A 19 8.75 3.20 5.49
C TYR A 19 8.29 4.42 4.68
N LEU A 20 7.30 5.16 5.17
CA LEU A 20 6.80 6.39 4.53
C LEU A 20 7.91 7.45 4.38
N PHE A 21 8.73 7.63 5.42
CA PHE A 21 9.86 8.55 5.36
C PHE A 21 10.89 8.16 4.31
N ARG A 22 11.15 6.85 4.12
CA ARG A 22 12.04 6.36 3.06
C ARG A 22 11.48 6.61 1.66
N LEU A 23 10.18 6.41 1.47
CA LEU A 23 9.51 6.70 0.20
C LEU A 23 9.65 8.18 -0.17
N VAL A 24 9.29 9.07 0.76
CA VAL A 24 9.38 10.51 0.55
C VAL A 24 10.83 10.95 0.29
N ARG A 25 11.82 10.39 0.99
CA ARG A 25 13.24 10.67 0.72
C ARG A 25 13.70 10.30 -0.70
N LYS A 26 13.03 9.34 -1.33
CA LYS A 26 13.25 8.96 -2.72
C LYS A 26 12.27 9.67 -3.66
N ASP A 27 11.66 10.80 -3.27
CA ASP A 27 10.69 11.52 -4.10
C ASP A 27 9.50 10.66 -4.58
N VAL A 28 9.15 9.64 -3.80
CA VAL A 28 7.91 8.87 -3.97
C VAL A 28 6.90 9.39 -2.98
N ARG A 29 5.75 9.87 -3.45
CA ARG A 29 4.62 10.30 -2.63
C ARG A 29 3.78 9.09 -2.22
N PRO A 30 3.81 8.67 -0.95
CA PRO A 30 2.88 7.68 -0.47
C PRO A 30 1.48 8.29 -0.33
N ILE A 31 0.49 7.62 -0.90
CA ILE A 31 -0.93 7.96 -0.76
C ILE A 31 -1.55 6.88 0.13
N LEU A 32 -1.64 7.15 1.44
CA LEU A 32 -2.24 6.22 2.39
C LEU A 32 -3.74 6.32 2.32
N ILE A 33 -4.42 5.20 2.07
CA ILE A 33 -5.87 5.09 2.14
C ILE A 33 -6.26 4.18 3.30
N LEU A 34 -7.01 4.72 4.26
CA LEU A 34 -7.54 3.97 5.39
C LEU A 34 -9.06 3.78 5.26
N PRO A 35 -9.63 2.69 5.80
CA PRO A 35 -11.07 2.53 5.90
C PRO A 35 -11.65 3.59 6.83
N LYS A 36 -12.77 4.21 6.43
CA LYS A 36 -13.46 5.16 7.29
C LYS A 36 -13.91 4.45 8.56
N GLY A 37 -13.64 5.06 9.72
CA GLY A 37 -13.91 4.47 11.03
C GLY A 37 -12.82 3.52 11.54
N SER A 38 -11.71 3.33 10.81
CA SER A 38 -10.55 2.59 11.32
C SER A 38 -9.83 3.30 12.47
N LEU A 39 -10.01 4.61 12.59
CA LEU A 39 -9.46 5.47 13.63
C LEU A 39 -10.58 6.35 14.22
N GLY A 40 -10.54 6.56 15.54
CA GLY A 40 -11.34 7.61 16.18
C GLY A 40 -10.89 9.01 15.71
N LEU A 41 -11.71 10.03 15.95
CA LEU A 41 -11.40 11.40 15.51
C LEU A 41 -10.06 11.92 16.04
N GLU A 42 -9.81 11.74 17.34
CA GLU A 42 -8.58 12.20 17.99
C GLU A 42 -7.34 11.47 17.45
N ASP A 43 -7.43 10.15 17.30
CA ASP A 43 -6.37 9.33 16.72
C ASP A 43 -6.11 9.69 15.26
N GLY A 44 -7.18 9.93 14.49
CA GLY A 44 -7.11 10.37 13.10
C GLY A 44 -6.42 11.72 12.95
N LEU A 45 -6.72 12.69 13.82
CA LEU A 45 -6.06 14.00 13.83
C LEU A 45 -4.57 13.88 14.23
N SER A 46 -4.26 13.08 15.25
CA SER A 46 -2.89 12.82 15.68
C SER A 46 -2.07 12.16 14.56
N PHE A 47 -2.66 11.15 13.92
CA PHE A 47 -2.05 10.45 12.79
C PHE A 47 -1.87 11.38 11.59
N GLY A 48 -2.88 12.17 11.21
CA GLY A 48 -2.78 13.16 10.14
C GLY A 48 -1.67 14.19 10.38
N ARG A 49 -1.56 14.71 11.62
CA ARG A 49 -0.46 15.62 12.00
C ARG A 49 0.90 14.94 11.86
N MET A 50 1.04 13.69 12.28
CA MET A 50 2.28 12.94 12.12
C MET A 50 2.63 12.72 10.64
N ILE A 51 1.67 12.30 9.82
CA ILE A 51 1.85 12.07 8.39
C ILE A 51 2.23 13.37 7.66
N SER A 52 1.61 14.50 8.00
CA SER A 52 1.91 15.81 7.40
C SER A 52 3.37 16.27 7.60
N ARG A 53 4.08 15.72 8.59
CA ARG A 53 5.50 15.99 8.85
C ARG A 53 6.43 15.14 7.99
N ILE A 54 5.90 14.16 7.26
CA ILE A 54 6.65 13.29 6.37
C ILE A 54 6.65 13.93 4.98
N SER A 55 7.57 14.87 4.79
CA SER A 55 7.76 15.59 3.53
C SER A 55 9.24 15.87 3.26
N ASN A 56 9.59 16.13 2.00
CA ASN A 56 10.83 16.75 1.58
C ASN A 56 10.50 17.98 0.70
N GLY A 57 11.49 18.56 0.02
CA GLY A 57 11.28 19.74 -0.84
C GLY A 57 10.43 19.49 -2.09
N HIS A 58 10.11 18.23 -2.43
CA HIS A 58 9.49 17.83 -3.69
C HIS A 58 8.25 16.92 -3.51
N SER A 59 8.09 16.28 -2.36
CA SER A 59 7.09 15.24 -2.10
C SER A 59 6.66 15.25 -0.64
N SER A 60 5.39 14.91 -0.39
CA SER A 60 4.81 14.77 0.94
C SER A 60 3.87 13.58 0.99
N ALA A 61 3.78 12.92 2.15
CA ALA A 61 2.81 11.86 2.35
C ALA A 61 1.38 12.41 2.37
N VAL A 62 0.46 11.71 1.70
CA VAL A 62 -0.96 12.05 1.64
C VAL A 62 -1.76 11.00 2.41
N LEU A 63 -2.78 11.45 3.13
CA LEU A 63 -3.69 10.61 3.90
C LEU A 63 -5.13 10.80 3.40
N GLY A 64 -5.79 9.70 3.06
CA GLY A 64 -7.20 9.64 2.69
C GLY A 64 -7.95 8.60 3.52
N PHE A 65 -9.26 8.84 3.69
CA PHE A 65 -10.19 7.89 4.30
C PHE A 65 -11.27 7.55 3.29
N ALA A 66 -11.60 6.26 3.16
CA ALA A 66 -12.60 5.79 2.22
C ALA A 66 -13.58 4.81 2.88
N GLU A 67 -14.86 4.90 2.53
CA GLU A 67 -15.90 3.96 2.95
C GLU A 67 -15.92 2.71 2.06
N ASN A 68 -15.59 2.89 0.79
CA ASN A 68 -15.56 1.82 -0.21
C ASN A 68 -14.33 1.92 -1.11
N PHE A 69 -14.04 0.82 -1.80
CA PHE A 69 -12.88 0.71 -2.70
C PHE A 69 -12.95 1.72 -3.85
N SER A 70 -14.13 1.92 -4.45
CA SER A 70 -14.33 2.90 -5.53
C SER A 70 -13.96 4.34 -5.11
N GLN A 71 -14.33 4.75 -3.89
CA GLN A 71 -13.96 6.04 -3.32
C GLN A 71 -12.44 6.15 -3.13
N ALA A 72 -11.79 5.07 -2.68
CA ALA A 72 -10.35 5.02 -2.53
C ALA A 72 -9.62 5.20 -3.87
N ILE A 73 -10.08 4.53 -4.93
CA ILE A 73 -9.53 4.67 -6.28
C ILE A 73 -9.70 6.08 -6.82
N ARG A 74 -10.89 6.67 -6.66
CA ARG A 74 -11.16 8.04 -7.08
C ARG A 74 -10.23 9.04 -6.37
N PHE A 75 -10.06 8.89 -5.06
CA PHE A 75 -9.15 9.74 -4.28
C PHE A 75 -7.71 9.68 -4.82
N CYS A 76 -7.20 8.49 -5.12
CA CYS A 76 -5.85 8.36 -5.69
C CYS A 76 -5.72 9.08 -7.04
N LYS A 77 -6.71 8.93 -7.93
CA LYS A 77 -6.72 9.61 -9.23
C LYS A 77 -6.76 11.14 -9.09
N GLU A 78 -7.53 11.66 -8.13
CA GLU A 78 -7.57 13.09 -7.84
C GLU A 78 -6.23 13.60 -7.31
N VAL A 79 -5.57 12.85 -6.42
CA VAL A 79 -4.21 13.15 -5.94
C VAL A 79 -3.20 13.18 -7.10
N HIS A 80 -3.26 12.19 -7.98
CA HIS A 80 -2.36 12.09 -9.14
C HIS A 80 -2.57 13.21 -10.16
N SER A 81 -3.83 13.63 -10.38
CA SER A 81 -4.15 14.75 -11.26
C SER A 81 -3.61 16.11 -10.79
N GLY A 82 -3.01 16.16 -9.59
CA GLY A 82 -2.32 17.33 -9.07
C GLY A 82 -3.20 18.30 -8.30
N VAL A 83 -4.47 17.95 -8.06
CA VAL A 83 -5.42 18.76 -7.25
C VAL A 83 -4.88 19.03 -5.85
N LEU A 84 -4.10 18.09 -5.29
CA LEU A 84 -3.47 18.21 -3.96
C LEU A 84 -1.94 18.42 -4.04
N GLY A 85 -1.48 19.07 -5.12
CA GLY A 85 -0.07 19.25 -5.43
C GLY A 85 0.48 18.14 -6.33
N HIS A 86 1.55 18.45 -7.07
CA HIS A 86 2.21 17.50 -7.97
C HIS A 86 3.46 16.91 -7.31
N SER A 87 3.63 15.59 -7.40
CA SER A 87 4.90 14.90 -7.18
C SER A 87 5.15 13.93 -8.32
N GLY A 88 6.42 13.69 -8.67
CA GLY A 88 6.78 12.90 -9.84
C GLY A 88 6.38 11.42 -9.78
N ARG A 89 6.41 10.80 -8.59
CA ARG A 89 6.09 9.36 -8.41
C ARG A 89 5.07 9.17 -7.30
N ASP A 90 3.94 8.55 -7.63
CA ASP A 90 2.88 8.26 -6.66
C ASP A 90 2.82 6.77 -6.33
N LEU A 91 2.66 6.46 -5.05
CA LEU A 91 2.46 5.09 -4.57
C LEU A 91 1.20 5.00 -3.71
N PRO A 92 0.10 4.47 -4.25
CA PRO A 92 -1.09 4.11 -3.47
C PRO A 92 -0.77 3.03 -2.44
N ILE A 93 -1.19 3.23 -1.19
CA ILE A 93 -1.02 2.30 -0.06
C ILE A 93 -2.39 2.11 0.62
N PHE A 94 -3.08 1.02 0.29
CA PHE A 94 -4.39 0.67 0.86
C PHE A 94 -4.19 -0.09 2.17
N VAL A 95 -4.57 0.53 3.28
CA VAL A 95 -4.51 -0.06 4.62
C VAL A 95 -5.81 -0.79 4.92
N ASP A 96 -5.74 -2.00 5.45
CA ASP A 96 -6.86 -2.88 5.80
C ASP A 96 -7.95 -2.88 4.73
N VAL A 97 -7.55 -3.04 3.46
CA VAL A 97 -8.43 -2.90 2.29
C VAL A 97 -9.64 -3.84 2.37
N THR A 98 -9.48 -4.99 3.03
CA THR A 98 -10.55 -5.95 3.30
C THR A 98 -11.68 -5.42 4.19
N ARG A 99 -11.50 -4.27 4.84
CA ARG A 99 -12.54 -3.57 5.62
C ARG A 99 -13.26 -2.50 4.82
N LEU A 100 -12.83 -2.19 3.60
CA LEU A 100 -13.57 -1.32 2.70
C LEU A 100 -14.78 -2.09 2.17
N SER A 101 -15.93 -1.43 2.14
CA SER A 101 -17.06 -1.97 1.39
C SER A 101 -16.78 -1.93 -0.11
N THR A 102 -17.45 -2.77 -0.88
CA THR A 102 -17.34 -2.79 -2.34
C THR A 102 -18.16 -1.67 -2.98
N GLY A 103 -19.05 -1.02 -2.21
CA GLY A 103 -19.97 0.01 -2.69
C GLY A 103 -21.09 -0.52 -3.57
N ASP A 104 -20.85 -1.64 -4.25
CA ASP A 104 -21.77 -2.41 -5.08
C ASP A 104 -21.95 -3.81 -4.46
N SER A 105 -23.19 -4.27 -4.26
CA SER A 105 -23.48 -5.50 -3.49
C SER A 105 -23.09 -6.78 -4.22
N ASP A 106 -22.90 -6.70 -5.54
CA ASP A 106 -22.78 -7.87 -6.42
C ASP A 106 -21.35 -8.18 -6.84
N ARG A 107 -20.39 -7.31 -6.50
CA ARG A 107 -18.97 -7.50 -6.84
C ARG A 107 -18.15 -7.75 -5.60
N ASP A 108 -17.30 -8.76 -5.64
CA ASP A 108 -16.35 -9.01 -4.57
C ASP A 108 -15.09 -8.13 -4.71
N LEU A 109 -14.34 -7.99 -3.63
CA LEU A 109 -13.13 -7.16 -3.60
C LEU A 109 -12.05 -7.69 -4.55
N GLU A 110 -12.06 -8.99 -4.85
CA GLU A 110 -11.10 -9.62 -5.76
C GLU A 110 -11.30 -9.13 -7.18
N GLU A 111 -12.53 -9.23 -7.69
CA GLU A 111 -12.95 -8.73 -8.99
C GLU A 111 -12.62 -7.24 -9.12
N MET A 112 -12.89 -6.44 -8.09
CA MET A 112 -12.59 -5.01 -8.13
C MET A 112 -11.09 -4.70 -8.23
N ILE A 113 -10.23 -5.49 -7.59
CA ILE A 113 -8.77 -5.29 -7.68
C ILE A 113 -8.24 -5.80 -9.02
N GLN A 114 -8.77 -6.91 -9.53
CA GLN A 114 -8.46 -7.43 -10.86
C GLN A 114 -8.86 -6.42 -11.95
N ASP A 115 -10.00 -5.74 -11.76
CA ASP A 115 -10.56 -4.74 -12.69
C ASP A 115 -9.85 -3.37 -12.68
N LEU A 116 -8.80 -3.17 -11.86
CA LEU A 116 -8.07 -1.89 -11.85
C LEU A 116 -7.53 -1.50 -13.24
N GLY A 117 -7.23 -2.49 -14.08
CA GLY A 117 -6.99 -2.34 -15.52
C GLY A 117 -5.74 -1.52 -15.89
N GLU A 118 -5.44 -1.48 -17.19
CA GLU A 118 -4.24 -0.84 -17.75
C GLU A 118 -4.12 0.65 -17.42
N ASN A 119 -5.26 1.35 -17.33
CA ASN A 119 -5.27 2.78 -16.98
C ASN A 119 -4.73 3.02 -15.58
N TRP A 120 -4.99 2.12 -14.62
CA TRP A 120 -4.44 2.27 -13.28
C TRP A 120 -2.93 2.05 -13.27
N GLU A 121 -2.44 1.03 -13.96
CA GLU A 121 -1.00 0.73 -14.06
C GLU A 121 -0.21 1.87 -14.73
N ARG A 122 -0.83 2.54 -15.72
CA ARG A 122 -0.26 3.71 -16.38
C ARG A 122 0.00 4.88 -15.42
N PHE A 123 -0.87 5.08 -14.42
CA PHE A 123 -0.73 6.14 -13.43
C PHE A 123 0.06 5.69 -12.20
N PHE A 124 -0.12 4.43 -11.82
CA PHE A 124 0.42 3.83 -10.61
C PHE A 124 1.03 2.47 -10.97
N PRO A 125 2.28 2.45 -11.49
CA PRO A 125 2.93 1.19 -11.86
C PRO A 125 3.11 0.26 -10.65
N LEU A 126 3.10 0.83 -9.45
CA LEU A 126 3.11 0.11 -8.18
C LEU A 126 1.91 0.51 -7.31
N THR A 127 1.33 -0.48 -6.63
CA THR A 127 0.25 -0.29 -5.64
C THR A 127 0.49 -1.23 -4.47
N CYS A 128 0.36 -0.71 -3.25
CA CYS A 128 0.61 -1.44 -2.02
C CYS A 128 -0.67 -1.71 -1.24
N PHE A 129 -0.79 -2.90 -0.65
CA PHE A 129 -1.86 -3.25 0.30
C PHE A 129 -1.25 -3.50 1.68
N LEU A 130 -1.84 -3.10 2.79
CA LEU A 130 -1.23 -3.22 4.12
C LEU A 130 -2.30 -3.75 5.08
N GLU A 131 -2.10 -4.92 5.68
CA GLU A 131 -3.09 -5.57 6.58
C GLU A 131 -2.58 -5.59 8.03
N ILE A 132 -3.16 -4.76 8.88
CA ILE A 132 -2.80 -4.57 10.28
C ILE A 132 -3.50 -5.60 11.16
N GLY A 133 -2.72 -6.25 12.04
CA GLY A 133 -3.29 -7.04 13.14
C GLY A 133 -3.85 -8.42 12.76
N ARG A 134 -3.68 -8.91 11.53
CA ARG A 134 -3.86 -10.34 11.22
C ARG A 134 -2.71 -11.14 11.85
N ASP A 135 -2.95 -12.37 12.28
CA ASP A 135 -1.92 -13.24 12.88
C ASP A 135 -0.98 -13.79 11.80
N SER A 136 0.33 -13.59 11.97
CA SER A 136 1.39 -14.00 11.03
C SER A 136 1.53 -15.51 10.91
N SER A 137 1.29 -16.24 12.00
CA SER A 137 1.37 -17.71 12.02
C SER A 137 0.36 -18.36 11.08
N ARG A 138 -0.74 -17.64 10.80
CA ARG A 138 -1.79 -18.04 9.87
C ARG A 138 -1.69 -17.36 8.52
N LEU A 139 -0.77 -16.43 8.29
CA LEU A 139 -0.64 -15.84 6.96
C LEU A 139 -0.21 -16.90 5.95
N GLU A 140 0.76 -17.77 6.24
CA GLU A 140 1.15 -18.88 5.32
C GLU A 140 0.02 -19.92 5.13
N GLU A 141 -0.85 -20.14 6.13
CA GLU A 141 -1.96 -21.11 6.05
C GLU A 141 -3.26 -20.52 5.47
N ALA A 142 -3.51 -19.22 5.66
CA ALA A 142 -4.65 -18.49 5.12
C ALA A 142 -4.34 -17.86 3.75
N SER A 143 -3.07 -17.64 3.42
CA SER A 143 -2.59 -16.98 2.19
C SER A 143 -2.97 -17.71 0.91
N GLY A 144 -3.00 -19.04 0.92
CA GLY A 144 -3.51 -19.79 -0.24
C GLY A 144 -4.98 -19.50 -0.57
N ARG A 145 -5.73 -18.85 0.33
CA ARG A 145 -7.19 -18.65 0.25
C ARG A 145 -7.65 -17.19 0.27
N THR A 146 -6.75 -16.22 0.43
CA THR A 146 -7.15 -14.80 0.34
C THR A 146 -6.83 -14.27 -1.04
N SER A 147 -7.84 -13.75 -1.72
CA SER A 147 -7.77 -13.07 -3.02
C SER A 147 -6.58 -12.11 -3.14
N LEU A 148 -6.33 -11.28 -2.13
CA LEU A 148 -5.18 -10.35 -2.09
C LEU A 148 -3.81 -11.02 -2.20
N PHE A 149 -3.63 -12.18 -1.56
CA PHE A 149 -2.37 -12.91 -1.63
C PHE A 149 -2.20 -13.56 -3.01
N GLN A 150 -3.29 -14.11 -3.56
CA GLN A 150 -3.30 -14.73 -4.87
C GLN A 150 -2.95 -13.72 -5.98
N ILE A 151 -3.54 -12.52 -5.94
CA ILE A 151 -3.32 -11.47 -6.95
C ILE A 151 -2.03 -10.65 -6.74
N SER A 152 -1.36 -10.75 -5.59
CA SER A 152 -0.12 -10.00 -5.33
C SER A 152 1.10 -10.69 -5.97
N SER A 153 1.90 -9.95 -6.74
CA SER A 153 3.16 -10.46 -7.35
C SER A 153 4.29 -10.70 -6.33
N LEU A 154 4.30 -9.90 -5.26
CA LEU A 154 5.18 -10.06 -4.10
C LEU A 154 4.34 -9.97 -2.84
N VAL A 155 4.66 -10.79 -1.84
CA VAL A 155 4.14 -10.71 -0.48
C VAL A 155 5.31 -10.81 0.49
N LEU A 156 5.47 -9.81 1.35
CA LEU A 156 6.49 -9.69 2.38
C LEU A 156 5.84 -9.60 3.76
N GLU A 157 6.45 -10.29 4.70
CA GLU A 157 6.10 -10.27 6.09
C GLU A 157 7.19 -9.57 6.90
N ARG A 158 6.79 -8.68 7.81
CA ARG A 158 7.70 -8.01 8.74
C ARG A 158 7.77 -8.76 10.07
N LYS A 159 8.74 -9.66 10.25
CA LYS A 159 9.04 -10.29 11.55
C LYS A 159 10.10 -9.48 12.31
N GLY A 160 9.64 -8.64 13.25
CA GLY A 160 10.53 -7.88 14.13
C GLY A 160 11.38 -6.83 13.39
N SER A 161 12.69 -7.06 13.27
CA SER A 161 13.63 -6.20 12.51
C SER A 161 13.96 -6.74 11.11
N HIS A 162 13.39 -7.87 10.70
CA HIS A 162 13.68 -8.54 9.43
C HIS A 162 12.46 -8.64 8.52
N TRP A 163 12.70 -8.64 7.21
CA TRP A 163 11.70 -8.89 6.18
C TRP A 163 11.82 -10.33 5.71
N ARG A 164 10.69 -11.00 5.55
CA ARG A 164 10.61 -12.36 4.99
C ARG A 164 9.72 -12.32 3.75
N SER A 165 10.19 -12.84 2.63
CA SER A 165 9.35 -13.02 1.44
C SER A 165 8.47 -14.26 1.62
N LEU A 166 7.16 -14.13 1.45
CA LEU A 166 6.17 -15.21 1.49
C LEU A 166 5.72 -15.66 0.09
N LYS A 167 5.65 -14.73 -0.86
CA LYS A 167 5.39 -14.99 -2.29
C LYS A 167 6.29 -14.05 -3.09
N LYS A 168 6.98 -14.58 -4.10
CA LYS A 168 7.68 -13.79 -5.11
C LYS A 168 7.53 -14.53 -6.42
N GLU A 169 6.80 -13.96 -7.36
CA GLU A 169 6.72 -14.54 -8.70
C GLU A 169 8.09 -14.45 -9.37
N SER A 170 8.60 -15.59 -9.87
CA SER A 170 9.79 -15.64 -10.70
C SER A 170 9.44 -14.98 -12.02
N THR A 171 9.95 -13.76 -12.22
CA THR A 171 9.71 -13.01 -13.45
C THR A 171 10.90 -13.26 -14.36
N GLU A 172 10.72 -14.19 -15.30
CA GLU A 172 11.57 -14.28 -16.52
C GLU A 172 11.22 -13.15 -17.51
N ASP A 173 10.07 -12.48 -17.33
CA ASP A 173 9.67 -11.31 -18.12
C ASP A 173 9.98 -10.01 -17.35
N GLU A 174 11.02 -9.33 -17.83
CA GLU A 174 11.47 -8.01 -17.41
C GLU A 174 10.54 -6.92 -17.96
N ASP A 175 9.54 -6.49 -17.20
CA ASP A 175 8.87 -5.20 -17.50
C ASP A 175 8.33 -4.51 -16.23
N TYR A 176 9.11 -4.56 -15.15
CA TYR A 176 8.89 -3.66 -14.02
C TYR A 176 9.42 -2.28 -14.41
N GLY A 177 8.53 -1.32 -14.68
CA GLY A 177 8.95 0.05 -15.06
C GLY A 177 10.07 0.60 -14.17
N ASP A 178 11.00 1.36 -14.74
CA ASP A 178 12.37 1.65 -14.26
C ASP A 178 12.57 1.84 -12.74
N TRP A 179 11.65 2.48 -12.03
CA TRP A 179 11.79 2.74 -10.59
C TRP A 179 11.17 1.68 -9.68
N THR A 180 10.34 0.79 -10.22
CA THR A 180 9.64 -0.27 -9.48
C THR A 180 10.64 -1.28 -8.93
N TYR A 181 11.58 -1.72 -9.78
CA TYR A 181 12.66 -2.61 -9.37
C TYR A 181 13.59 -1.96 -8.33
N GLU A 182 13.92 -0.68 -8.51
CA GLU A 182 14.71 0.11 -7.54
C GLU A 182 14.04 0.14 -6.17
N LEU A 183 12.71 0.32 -6.12
CA LEU A 183 11.98 0.33 -4.86
C LEU A 183 11.94 -1.06 -4.22
N ILE A 184 11.63 -2.10 -4.99
CA ILE A 184 11.53 -3.48 -4.50
C ILE A 184 12.89 -3.95 -3.93
N SER A 185 13.97 -3.71 -4.66
CA SER A 185 15.34 -4.04 -4.22
C SER A 185 15.77 -3.25 -2.98
N THR A 186 15.26 -2.03 -2.77
CA THR A 186 15.54 -1.27 -1.54
C THR A 186 14.70 -1.77 -0.33
N LEU A 187 13.51 -2.31 -0.57
CA LEU A 187 12.62 -2.79 0.50
C LEU A 187 12.99 -4.18 0.98
N LEU A 188 13.46 -5.03 0.08
CA LEU A 188 14.03 -6.32 0.38
C LEU A 188 15.47 -6.13 0.87
N PRO A 189 15.84 -6.54 2.09
CA PRO A 189 17.24 -6.55 2.46
C PRO A 189 17.98 -7.51 1.52
N ASP A 190 19.11 -7.05 0.96
CA ASP A 190 20.11 -7.96 0.41
C ASP A 190 20.45 -9.00 1.47
N LYS A 191 20.51 -10.25 1.01
CA LYS A 191 20.75 -11.46 1.81
C LYS A 191 21.73 -11.20 2.97
N GLY A 192 21.28 -11.51 4.19
CA GLY A 192 22.14 -11.97 5.28
C GLY A 192 22.11 -13.48 5.29
#